data_AF-A0A538S2R2-F1
#
_entry.id   AF-A0A538S2R2-F1
#
_cell.length_a   1.000
_cell.length_b   1.000
_cell.length_c   1.000
_cell.angle_alpha   90.00
_cell.angle_beta   90.00
_cell.angle_gamma   90.00
#
_symmetry.space_group_name_H-M   'P 1'
#
loop_
_entity.id
_entity.type
_entity.pdbx_description
1 polymer ?
#
loop_
_entity_poly.entity_id
_entity_poly.type
_entity_poly.pdbx_seq_one_letter_code
_entity_poly.pdbx_strand_id
1 'polypeptide(L)'
;MVGQPGLWRLAALRQYFIFSCCLLPFLSFPSSLSAWQSEYSVPGTPYSVLRSRLDEVMQQAIARHELPGAIILVVHRGQIVFRHAYGFRSRQPKETPMTLDTLFDLASLTKPIATATSLMILVERGKVQVGDRVAAYLPAFAQNGKEKITIEQLLLHTSGLLADNPVADYRDGRVRALERIYQLAPSAPPGTRFTYSDVNYIVLGELIERLAGTPLDQFARRNIFEPLGLTETCFRPSGKLAERAAPTQEHDGHWMIGEVHDPRSYLLGGVAGHAGLFSTADNLAIYAQMILGGGAYKGRRVLSPLAVRTMTAPRPVPGGLRAYGWDVHTSFSSNRGELFPKGESFGHTGFTGTSIWIDPRSDTALIFLSNRVHPGGKGDVKRLRGQVATLVAASIVDAPRRSGHHPPLTTYHSPTLTGIDVLAKEGFARLKGRRAGLVTNHTGRDREGRSTIDLLYEAQGVTLIALFSPEHGIRGAVEEKVADARDEKTGLPIYSLYGTRRKPTPETLKGIDTLVYDIQDAGCRFYTYISTLGYLLEVAGQSRGWMTHSLRVVVLDRPNPIGGVAVEGPMLDSGRESFVAFHALPVRHGLTVGELARLFNAERKLGA
;
A
#
# COMPACT_ATOMS: atom_id res chain seq x y z
N MET A 1 44.56 -5.22 42.56
CA MET A 1 44.06 -3.99 43.21
C MET A 1 43.05 -3.35 42.28
N VAL A 2 41.80 -3.23 42.78
CA VAL A 2 40.74 -2.24 42.49
C VAL A 2 40.53 -1.84 41.03
N GLY A 3 39.35 -1.96 40.41
CA GLY A 3 38.01 -2.22 40.90
C GLY A 3 37.05 -2.37 39.71
N GLN A 4 35.95 -3.05 39.99
CA GLN A 4 35.08 -3.76 39.07
C GLN A 4 33.92 -2.91 38.48
N PRO A 5 33.13 -3.49 37.54
CA PRO A 5 32.19 -2.84 36.63
C PRO A 5 30.75 -2.79 37.20
N GLY A 6 29.85 -2.10 36.50
CA GLY A 6 28.42 -2.16 36.78
C GLY A 6 27.59 -1.98 35.53
N LEU A 7 26.94 -3.06 35.08
CA LEU A 7 25.57 -3.05 34.52
C LEU A 7 25.04 -4.47 34.56
N TRP A 8 24.27 -4.74 35.61
CA TRP A 8 23.61 -6.00 35.91
C TRP A 8 22.40 -6.25 35.01
N ARG A 9 22.26 -7.52 34.62
CA ARG A 9 21.04 -8.20 34.17
C ARG A 9 20.05 -8.40 35.33
N LEU A 10 18.76 -8.60 35.01
CA LEU A 10 17.84 -9.66 35.52
C LEU A 10 16.45 -9.42 34.88
N ALA A 11 16.00 -10.27 33.94
CA ALA A 11 15.23 -11.53 34.10
C ALA A 11 13.71 -11.27 34.26
N ALA A 12 12.84 -11.68 33.33
CA ALA A 12 12.41 -13.05 33.02
C ALA A 12 11.83 -13.81 34.23
N LEU A 13 10.49 -13.92 34.29
CA LEU A 13 9.75 -14.97 35.02
C LEU A 13 8.24 -14.89 34.72
N ARG A 14 7.71 -15.93 34.06
CA ARG A 14 6.56 -16.73 34.54
C ARG A 14 6.24 -17.85 33.56
N GLN A 15 6.41 -19.09 34.02
CA GLN A 15 5.87 -20.30 33.42
C GLN A 15 5.28 -21.17 34.56
N TYR A 16 4.27 -21.95 34.18
CA TYR A 16 3.60 -23.07 34.86
C TYR A 16 2.37 -22.79 35.74
N PHE A 17 1.22 -23.22 35.21
CA PHE A 17 0.33 -24.17 35.88
C PHE A 17 -0.27 -25.13 34.83
N ILE A 18 -0.04 -26.42 35.01
CA ILE A 18 -0.75 -27.54 34.36
C ILE A 18 -1.53 -28.23 35.49
N PHE A 19 -2.84 -28.45 35.31
CA PHE A 19 -3.54 -29.55 35.94
C PHE A 19 -4.63 -30.07 35.00
N SER A 20 -4.77 -31.40 35.02
CA SER A 20 -5.41 -32.27 34.05
C SER A 20 -6.86 -32.64 34.45
N CYS A 21 -7.55 -33.22 33.47
CA CYS A 21 -8.71 -34.13 33.56
C CYS A 21 -10.12 -33.54 33.76
N CYS A 22 -10.94 -33.67 32.71
CA CYS A 22 -12.08 -34.61 32.73
C CYS A 22 -12.49 -35.02 31.31
N LEU A 23 -12.80 -36.30 31.19
CA LEU A 23 -13.08 -37.11 30.00
C LEU A 23 -14.58 -37.14 29.62
N LEU A 24 -14.82 -37.63 28.40
CA LEU A 24 -16.01 -38.31 27.84
C LEU A 24 -16.92 -37.49 26.90
N PRO A 25 -17.57 -38.13 25.90
CA PRO A 25 -17.00 -39.07 24.93
C PRO A 25 -17.41 -38.77 23.47
N PHE A 26 -16.72 -39.49 22.59
CA PHE A 26 -16.97 -39.65 21.15
C PHE A 26 -18.43 -39.91 20.77
N LEU A 27 -18.90 -39.20 19.74
CA LEU A 27 -19.94 -39.70 18.83
C LEU A 27 -19.41 -39.57 17.40
N SER A 28 -19.36 -40.72 16.74
CA SER A 28 -18.96 -40.93 15.35
C SER A 28 -20.14 -40.74 14.39
N PHE A 29 -19.80 -40.61 13.10
CA PHE A 29 -20.60 -40.71 11.87
C PHE A 29 -21.13 -39.39 11.25
N PRO A 30 -21.28 -39.31 9.91
CA PRO A 30 -20.46 -39.90 8.85
C PRO A 30 -20.00 -38.86 7.81
N SER A 31 -19.03 -39.30 7.00
CA SER A 31 -18.63 -38.74 5.73
C SER A 31 -19.82 -38.64 4.76
N SER A 32 -20.13 -37.43 4.30
CA SER A 32 -20.84 -37.21 3.03
C SER A 32 -20.16 -36.07 2.26
N LEU A 33 -19.41 -36.49 1.24
CA LEU A 33 -19.14 -35.72 0.04
C LEU A 33 -20.45 -35.18 -0.56
N SER A 34 -20.32 -34.12 -1.36
CA SER A 34 -21.33 -33.57 -2.29
C SER A 34 -22.39 -32.64 -1.68
N ALA A 35 -22.07 -31.34 -1.64
CA ALA A 35 -23.01 -30.25 -1.94
C ALA A 35 -22.24 -28.93 -2.14
N TRP A 36 -21.60 -28.75 -3.30
CA TRP A 36 -21.13 -27.43 -3.77
C TRP A 36 -21.63 -27.20 -5.19
N GLN A 37 -22.95 -27.23 -5.35
CA GLN A 37 -23.67 -26.76 -6.53
C GLN A 37 -25.05 -26.28 -6.06
N SER A 38 -25.18 -24.98 -5.79
CA SER A 38 -26.44 -24.26 -6.01
C SER A 38 -26.18 -22.74 -5.97
N GLU A 39 -26.33 -22.14 -7.15
CA GLU A 39 -26.92 -20.82 -7.42
C GLU A 39 -26.98 -19.82 -6.27
N TYR A 40 -26.09 -18.82 -6.30
CA TYR A 40 -26.35 -17.52 -5.69
C TYR A 40 -26.61 -16.50 -6.78
N SER A 41 -27.89 -16.29 -7.09
CA SER A 41 -28.36 -15.05 -7.71
C SER A 41 -29.74 -14.73 -7.17
N VAL A 42 -29.78 -14.02 -6.04
CA VAL A 42 -30.97 -13.29 -5.63
C VAL A 42 -31.12 -12.09 -6.59
N PRO A 43 -32.23 -11.99 -7.34
CA PRO A 43 -32.46 -10.87 -8.25
C PRO A 43 -32.40 -9.54 -7.50
N GLY A 44 -31.63 -8.57 -8.01
CA GLY A 44 -31.54 -7.22 -7.44
C GLY A 44 -30.35 -6.98 -6.48
N THR A 45 -29.49 -7.96 -6.25
CA THR A 45 -28.20 -7.73 -5.58
C THR A 45 -27.18 -7.06 -6.52
N PRO A 46 -26.21 -6.27 -6.03
CA PRO A 46 -25.15 -5.66 -6.86
C PRO A 46 -24.43 -6.66 -7.77
N TYR A 47 -24.28 -7.91 -7.32
CA TYR A 47 -23.63 -9.00 -8.04
C TYR A 47 -24.50 -9.61 -9.15
N SER A 48 -25.83 -9.66 -8.99
CA SER A 48 -26.74 -10.07 -10.07
C SER A 48 -26.71 -9.08 -11.25
N VAL A 49 -26.65 -7.78 -10.96
CA VAL A 49 -26.52 -6.72 -11.97
C VAL A 49 -25.14 -6.75 -12.64
N LEU A 50 -24.07 -6.98 -11.87
CA LEU A 50 -22.73 -7.18 -12.42
C LEU A 50 -22.72 -8.34 -13.43
N ARG A 51 -23.33 -9.48 -13.08
CA ARG A 51 -23.39 -10.65 -13.95
C ARG A 51 -24.02 -10.33 -15.29
N SER A 52 -25.23 -9.77 -15.32
CA SER A 52 -25.92 -9.46 -16.57
C SER A 52 -25.11 -8.52 -17.47
N ARG A 53 -24.44 -7.52 -16.89
CA ARG A 53 -23.59 -6.58 -17.65
C ARG A 53 -22.32 -7.25 -18.20
N LEU A 54 -21.70 -8.13 -17.42
CA LEU A 54 -20.54 -8.89 -17.88
C LEU A 54 -20.92 -9.90 -18.97
N ASP A 55 -22.06 -10.58 -18.82
CA ASP A 55 -22.58 -11.52 -19.81
C ASP A 55 -22.77 -10.83 -21.17
N GLU A 56 -23.41 -9.66 -21.18
CA GLU A 56 -23.63 -8.86 -22.39
C GLU A 56 -22.31 -8.45 -23.05
N VAL A 57 -21.39 -7.84 -22.29
CA VAL A 57 -20.10 -7.36 -22.81
C VAL A 57 -19.26 -8.51 -23.36
N MET A 58 -19.25 -9.65 -22.68
CA MET A 58 -18.50 -10.83 -23.10
C MET A 58 -19.10 -11.48 -24.35
N GLN A 59 -20.43 -11.60 -24.43
CA GLN A 59 -21.10 -12.11 -25.63
C GLN A 59 -20.83 -11.22 -26.84
N GLN A 60 -20.90 -9.90 -26.69
CA GLN A 60 -20.59 -8.95 -27.75
C GLN A 60 -19.12 -9.02 -28.20
N ALA A 61 -18.18 -9.20 -27.27
CA ALA A 61 -16.76 -9.33 -27.61
C ALA A 61 -16.45 -10.63 -28.36
N ILE A 62 -17.06 -11.74 -27.95
CA ILE A 62 -16.96 -13.04 -28.65
C ILE A 62 -17.57 -12.94 -30.05
N ALA A 63 -18.75 -12.35 -30.18
CA ALA A 63 -19.42 -12.14 -31.48
C ALA A 63 -18.59 -11.26 -32.42
N ARG A 64 -17.82 -10.31 -31.89
CA ARG A 64 -16.88 -9.46 -32.65
C ARG A 64 -15.51 -10.11 -32.89
N HIS A 65 -15.33 -11.38 -32.50
CA HIS A 65 -14.07 -12.12 -32.62
C HIS A 65 -12.87 -11.43 -31.94
N GLU A 66 -13.11 -10.62 -30.90
CA GLU A 66 -12.04 -10.01 -30.10
C GLU A 66 -11.23 -11.08 -29.32
N LEU A 67 -11.87 -12.22 -29.04
CA LEU A 67 -11.34 -13.41 -28.39
C LEU A 67 -12.30 -14.60 -28.60
N PRO A 68 -11.85 -15.86 -28.48
CA PRO A 68 -12.74 -17.03 -28.55
C PRO A 68 -13.52 -17.29 -27.24
N GLY A 69 -12.97 -16.87 -26.10
CA GLY A 69 -13.53 -17.10 -24.77
C GLY A 69 -12.63 -16.57 -23.66
N ALA A 70 -13.17 -16.49 -22.44
CA ALA A 70 -12.41 -16.04 -21.27
C ALA A 70 -12.98 -16.61 -19.96
N ILE A 71 -12.16 -16.56 -18.90
CA ILE A 71 -12.60 -16.68 -17.53
C ILE A 71 -12.46 -15.32 -16.84
N ILE A 72 -13.51 -14.89 -16.15
CA ILE A 72 -13.48 -13.74 -15.26
C ILE A 72 -13.65 -14.23 -13.83
N LEU A 73 -12.78 -13.81 -12.93
CA LEU A 73 -12.87 -14.08 -11.50
C LEU A 73 -12.60 -12.79 -10.72
N VAL A 74 -13.50 -12.44 -9.81
CA VAL A 74 -13.38 -11.28 -8.92
C VAL A 74 -13.27 -11.76 -7.49
N VAL A 75 -12.18 -11.38 -6.84
CA VAL A 75 -12.02 -11.45 -5.39
C VAL A 75 -12.39 -10.10 -4.81
N HIS A 76 -13.20 -10.08 -3.76
CA HIS A 76 -13.50 -8.89 -2.98
C HIS A 76 -13.60 -9.28 -1.50
N ARG A 77 -12.86 -8.60 -0.62
CA ARG A 77 -12.85 -8.84 0.83
C ARG A 77 -12.59 -10.30 1.23
N GLY A 78 -11.60 -10.90 0.57
CA GLY A 78 -11.23 -12.31 0.78
C GLY A 78 -12.25 -13.34 0.29
N GLN A 79 -13.27 -12.93 -0.47
CA GLN A 79 -14.28 -13.82 -1.05
C GLN A 79 -14.26 -13.75 -2.57
N ILE A 80 -14.54 -14.88 -3.23
CA ILE A 80 -14.79 -14.90 -4.67
C ILE A 80 -16.25 -14.50 -4.89
N VAL A 81 -16.48 -13.27 -5.34
CA VAL A 81 -17.82 -12.69 -5.52
C VAL A 81 -18.35 -12.82 -6.94
N PHE A 82 -17.46 -13.11 -7.90
CA PHE A 82 -17.84 -13.43 -9.28
C PHE A 82 -16.85 -14.44 -9.86
N ARG A 83 -17.36 -15.44 -10.57
CA ARG A 83 -16.55 -16.43 -11.29
C ARG A 83 -17.37 -17.00 -12.44
N HIS A 84 -16.90 -16.84 -13.68
CA HIS A 84 -17.60 -17.37 -14.85
C HIS A 84 -16.66 -17.67 -16.02
N ALA A 85 -17.01 -18.69 -16.81
CA ALA A 85 -16.34 -19.07 -18.04
C ALA A 85 -17.24 -18.76 -19.24
N TYR A 86 -16.69 -18.09 -20.25
CA TYR A 86 -17.38 -17.66 -21.46
C TYR A 86 -16.74 -18.26 -22.69
N GLY A 87 -17.57 -18.62 -23.68
CA GLY A 87 -17.12 -19.03 -25.01
C GLY A 87 -16.31 -20.33 -25.02
N PHE A 88 -15.25 -20.34 -25.82
CA PHE A 88 -14.46 -21.53 -26.11
C PHE A 88 -13.00 -21.34 -25.70
N ARG A 89 -12.40 -22.34 -25.06
CA ARG A 89 -10.94 -22.38 -24.88
C ARG A 89 -10.22 -22.74 -26.16
N SER A 90 -10.86 -23.49 -27.05
CA SER A 90 -10.31 -23.87 -28.35
C SER A 90 -11.39 -23.77 -29.42
N ARG A 91 -11.09 -23.08 -30.51
CA ARG A 91 -11.82 -23.15 -31.78
C ARG A 91 -11.16 -24.12 -32.76
N GLN A 92 -9.87 -24.38 -32.56
CA GLN A 92 -9.00 -25.25 -33.36
C GLN A 92 -7.91 -25.84 -32.44
N PRO A 93 -7.43 -27.07 -32.67
CA PRO A 93 -7.83 -27.97 -33.76
C PRO A 93 -9.21 -28.59 -33.55
N LYS A 94 -9.70 -28.62 -32.30
CA LYS A 94 -11.03 -29.12 -31.94
C LYS A 94 -11.78 -28.08 -31.12
N GLU A 95 -12.98 -27.75 -31.56
CA GLU A 95 -13.86 -26.88 -30.80
C GLU A 95 -14.14 -27.45 -29.40
N THR A 96 -13.70 -26.71 -28.38
CA THR A 96 -13.76 -27.13 -26.98
C THR A 96 -14.26 -25.95 -26.12
N PRO A 97 -15.38 -26.10 -25.41
CA PRO A 97 -15.91 -25.06 -24.54
C PRO A 97 -14.91 -24.61 -23.47
N MET A 98 -15.02 -23.36 -23.05
CA MET A 98 -14.27 -22.84 -21.91
C MET A 98 -14.78 -23.49 -20.61
N THR A 99 -13.88 -23.97 -19.77
CA THR A 99 -14.23 -24.50 -18.44
C THR A 99 -13.45 -23.76 -17.36
N LEU A 100 -14.00 -23.72 -16.14
CA LEU A 100 -13.42 -22.96 -15.03
C LEU A 100 -12.03 -23.42 -14.59
N ASP A 101 -11.63 -24.63 -14.99
CA ASP A 101 -10.33 -25.25 -14.75
C ASP A 101 -9.38 -25.11 -15.95
N THR A 102 -9.74 -24.34 -16.99
CA THR A 102 -8.86 -24.13 -18.15
C THR A 102 -7.55 -23.48 -17.70
N LEU A 103 -6.43 -24.04 -18.15
CA LEU A 103 -5.09 -23.53 -17.89
C LEU A 103 -4.72 -22.52 -18.98
N PHE A 104 -4.12 -21.39 -18.62
CA PHE A 104 -3.72 -20.36 -19.57
C PHE A 104 -2.22 -20.14 -19.53
N ASP A 105 -1.61 -19.96 -20.71
CA ASP A 105 -0.32 -19.29 -20.81
C ASP A 105 -0.51 -17.84 -20.36
N LEU A 106 0.14 -17.47 -19.26
CA LEU A 106 -0.01 -16.14 -18.67
C LEU A 106 0.84 -15.08 -19.35
N ALA A 107 1.73 -15.46 -20.27
CA ALA A 107 2.68 -14.57 -20.92
C ALA A 107 3.36 -13.64 -19.88
N SER A 108 3.25 -12.33 -20.07
CA SER A 108 3.90 -11.33 -19.22
C SER A 108 3.41 -11.25 -17.76
N LEU A 109 2.33 -11.92 -17.34
CA LEU A 109 2.06 -12.01 -15.90
C LEU A 109 3.13 -12.82 -15.14
N THR A 110 3.97 -13.57 -15.87
CA THR A 110 5.19 -14.20 -15.33
C THR A 110 6.08 -13.19 -14.59
N LYS A 111 6.19 -11.96 -15.12
CA LYS A 111 7.03 -10.90 -14.57
C LYS A 111 6.71 -10.58 -13.11
N PRO A 112 5.48 -10.13 -12.77
CA PRO A 112 5.14 -9.87 -11.37
C PRO A 112 5.03 -11.15 -10.53
N ILE A 113 4.44 -12.23 -11.07
CA ILE A 113 4.03 -13.38 -10.26
C ILE A 113 5.23 -14.26 -9.88
N ALA A 114 6.05 -14.65 -10.85
CA ALA A 114 7.19 -15.52 -10.61
C ALA A 114 8.47 -14.72 -10.33
N THR A 115 8.84 -13.83 -11.24
CA THR A 115 10.18 -13.20 -11.24
C THR A 115 10.32 -12.15 -10.15
N ALA A 116 9.44 -11.14 -10.13
CA ALA A 116 9.52 -10.07 -9.14
C ALA A 116 9.28 -10.60 -7.71
N THR A 117 8.31 -11.49 -7.51
CA THR A 117 8.09 -12.13 -6.19
C THR A 117 9.32 -12.92 -5.74
N SER A 118 9.92 -13.72 -6.62
CA SER A 118 11.13 -14.49 -6.29
C SER A 118 12.29 -13.58 -5.89
N LEU A 119 12.47 -12.46 -6.61
CA LEU A 119 13.48 -11.47 -6.26
C LEU A 119 13.19 -10.81 -4.92
N MET A 120 11.93 -10.46 -4.62
CA MET A 120 11.56 -9.89 -3.32
C MET A 120 11.80 -10.87 -2.17
N ILE A 121 11.59 -12.18 -2.38
CA ILE A 121 11.97 -13.22 -1.40
C ILE A 121 13.48 -13.22 -1.16
N LEU A 122 14.30 -13.06 -2.21
CA LEU A 122 15.76 -12.96 -2.08
C LEU A 122 16.19 -11.68 -1.35
N VAL A 123 15.48 -10.57 -1.55
CA VAL A 123 15.67 -9.33 -0.81
C VAL A 123 15.39 -9.53 0.69
N GLU A 124 14.26 -10.16 1.05
CA GLU A 124 13.93 -10.45 2.46
C GLU A 124 14.96 -11.37 3.13
N ARG A 125 15.57 -12.28 2.35
CA ARG A 125 16.63 -13.17 2.82
C ARG A 125 18.00 -12.50 2.89
N GLY A 126 18.09 -11.20 2.60
CA GLY A 126 19.34 -10.43 2.60
C GLY A 126 20.34 -10.90 1.54
N LYS A 127 19.89 -11.58 0.47
CA LYS A 127 20.77 -12.07 -0.60
C LYS A 127 21.11 -11.00 -1.62
N VAL A 128 20.28 -9.97 -1.73
CA VAL A 128 20.41 -8.89 -2.70
C VAL A 128 19.64 -7.65 -2.25
N GLN A 129 20.07 -6.48 -2.69
CA GLN A 129 19.32 -5.23 -2.56
C GLN A 129 18.91 -4.74 -3.95
N VAL A 130 17.73 -4.15 -4.07
CA VAL A 130 17.24 -3.62 -5.37
C VAL A 130 18.11 -2.48 -5.92
N GLY A 131 18.82 -1.76 -5.05
CA GLY A 131 19.78 -0.72 -5.45
C GLY A 131 21.12 -1.27 -5.97
N ASP A 132 21.39 -2.57 -5.80
CA ASP A 132 22.66 -3.15 -6.23
C ASP A 132 22.79 -3.12 -7.75
N ARG A 133 24.04 -3.04 -8.20
CA ARG A 133 24.37 -3.18 -9.62
C ARG A 133 24.17 -4.61 -10.06
N VAL A 134 23.53 -4.81 -11.21
CA VAL A 134 23.36 -6.16 -11.81
C VAL A 134 24.72 -6.83 -12.02
N ALA A 135 25.70 -6.04 -12.47
CA ALA A 135 27.09 -6.45 -12.69
C ALA A 135 27.79 -7.03 -11.45
N ALA A 136 27.34 -6.72 -10.23
CA ALA A 136 27.92 -7.29 -9.01
C ALA A 136 27.65 -8.80 -8.89
N TYR A 137 26.58 -9.29 -9.51
CA TYR A 137 26.16 -10.69 -9.46
C TYR A 137 26.31 -11.41 -10.81
N LEU A 138 26.20 -10.66 -11.90
CA LEU A 138 26.39 -11.13 -13.26
C LEU A 138 27.50 -10.31 -13.94
N PRO A 139 28.80 -10.57 -13.67
CA PRO A 139 29.90 -9.76 -14.21
C PRO A 139 29.91 -9.69 -15.74
N ALA A 140 29.50 -10.76 -16.43
CA ALA A 140 29.39 -10.78 -17.89
C ALA A 140 28.40 -9.74 -18.44
N PHE A 141 27.44 -9.25 -17.64
CA PHE A 141 26.52 -8.19 -18.02
C PHE A 141 27.20 -6.80 -18.13
N ALA A 142 28.36 -6.61 -17.48
CA ALA A 142 29.07 -5.35 -17.37
C ALA A 142 29.84 -4.99 -18.65
N GLN A 143 29.11 -4.80 -19.74
CA GLN A 143 29.65 -4.47 -21.06
C GLN A 143 28.81 -3.37 -21.70
N ASN A 144 29.37 -2.66 -22.67
CA ASN A 144 28.63 -1.73 -23.54
C ASN A 144 27.77 -0.70 -22.78
N GLY A 145 28.29 -0.17 -21.66
CA GLY A 145 27.64 0.90 -20.89
C GLY A 145 26.63 0.43 -19.84
N LYS A 146 26.63 -0.85 -19.49
CA LYS A 146 25.69 -1.48 -18.54
C LYS A 146 26.25 -1.67 -17.12
N GLU A 147 27.48 -1.25 -16.87
CA GLU A 147 28.25 -1.52 -15.64
C GLU A 147 27.57 -0.93 -14.39
N LYS A 148 26.78 0.14 -14.57
CA LYS A 148 26.09 0.86 -13.49
C LYS A 148 24.60 0.58 -13.42
N ILE A 149 24.04 -0.25 -14.30
CA ILE A 149 22.60 -0.56 -14.27
C ILE A 149 22.26 -1.30 -12.98
N THR A 150 21.24 -0.83 -12.28
CA THR A 150 20.76 -1.44 -11.03
C THR A 150 19.64 -2.43 -11.26
N ILE A 151 19.43 -3.31 -10.28
CA ILE A 151 18.33 -4.27 -10.28
C ILE A 151 16.97 -3.55 -10.29
N GLU A 152 16.84 -2.44 -9.56
CA GLU A 152 15.66 -1.59 -9.56
C GLU A 152 15.36 -1.03 -10.95
N GLN A 153 16.37 -0.60 -11.72
CA GLN A 153 16.18 -0.14 -13.09
C GLN A 153 15.69 -1.24 -14.02
N LEU A 154 16.09 -2.50 -13.81
CA LEU A 154 15.52 -3.63 -14.54
C LEU A 154 14.04 -3.83 -14.17
N LEU A 155 13.71 -3.88 -12.87
CA LEU A 155 12.35 -4.08 -12.36
C LEU A 155 11.36 -3.02 -12.85
N LEU A 156 11.81 -1.76 -12.89
CA LEU A 156 11.01 -0.59 -13.28
C LEU A 156 11.03 -0.28 -14.78
N HIS A 157 11.75 -1.08 -15.58
CA HIS A 157 11.88 -0.85 -17.02
C HIS A 157 12.55 0.48 -17.39
N THR A 158 13.52 0.92 -16.58
CA THR A 158 14.28 2.16 -16.78
C THR A 158 15.76 1.93 -17.05
N SER A 159 16.18 0.70 -17.34
CA SER A 159 17.57 0.34 -17.65
C SER A 159 18.13 0.95 -18.94
N GLY A 160 17.26 1.43 -19.84
CA GLY A 160 17.64 1.87 -21.19
C GLY A 160 17.79 0.74 -22.21
N LEU A 161 17.65 -0.52 -21.79
CA LEU A 161 17.62 -1.67 -22.70
C LEU A 161 16.38 -1.63 -23.59
N LEU A 162 16.52 -2.18 -24.79
CA LEU A 162 15.43 -2.33 -25.75
C LEU A 162 14.30 -3.20 -25.19
N ALA A 163 13.10 -3.01 -25.74
CA ALA A 163 11.93 -3.80 -25.39
C ALA A 163 12.20 -5.31 -25.59
N ASP A 164 12.72 -5.63 -26.77
CA ASP A 164 12.93 -6.98 -27.26
C ASP A 164 14.10 -7.02 -28.24
N ASN A 165 15.02 -7.97 -28.09
CA ASN A 165 16.04 -8.27 -29.10
C ASN A 165 15.55 -9.32 -30.12
N PRO A 166 16.15 -9.43 -31.32
CA PRO A 166 15.70 -10.36 -32.36
C PRO A 166 15.51 -11.81 -31.88
N VAL A 167 14.44 -12.48 -32.33
CA VAL A 167 14.18 -13.89 -32.01
C VAL A 167 15.33 -14.81 -32.48
N ALA A 168 16.03 -14.43 -33.56
CA ALA A 168 17.19 -15.15 -34.07
C ALA A 168 18.32 -15.29 -33.03
N ASP A 169 18.44 -14.34 -32.09
CA ASP A 169 19.46 -14.38 -31.04
C ASP A 169 19.31 -15.57 -30.09
N TYR A 170 18.13 -16.21 -30.07
CA TYR A 170 17.78 -17.30 -29.17
C TYR A 170 17.94 -18.69 -29.80
N ARG A 171 18.17 -18.77 -31.12
CA ARG A 171 18.17 -20.05 -31.87
C ARG A 171 19.33 -20.98 -31.51
N ASP A 172 20.44 -20.42 -31.04
CA ASP A 172 21.64 -21.19 -30.67
C ASP A 172 21.67 -21.62 -29.19
N GLY A 173 20.48 -21.64 -28.56
CA GLY A 173 20.28 -22.08 -27.19
C GLY A 173 20.55 -20.99 -26.14
N ARG A 174 20.17 -21.30 -24.90
CA ARG A 174 20.17 -20.36 -23.76
C ARG A 174 21.51 -19.67 -23.54
N VAL A 175 22.62 -20.41 -23.59
CA VAL A 175 23.97 -19.85 -23.31
C VAL A 175 24.31 -18.74 -24.30
N ARG A 176 24.16 -19.01 -25.62
CA ARG A 176 24.42 -18.01 -26.66
C ARG A 176 23.42 -16.86 -26.62
N ALA A 177 22.16 -17.14 -26.29
CA ALA A 177 21.14 -16.10 -26.11
C ALA A 177 21.53 -15.12 -25.00
N LEU A 178 21.98 -15.61 -23.85
CA LEU A 178 22.42 -14.78 -22.73
C LEU A 178 23.69 -13.99 -23.07
N GLU A 179 24.67 -14.61 -23.74
CA GLU A 179 25.87 -13.90 -24.24
C GLU A 179 25.49 -12.71 -25.13
N ARG A 180 24.56 -12.90 -26.07
CA ARG A 180 24.04 -11.83 -26.94
C ARG A 180 23.30 -10.77 -26.17
N ILE A 181 22.46 -11.15 -25.21
CA ILE A 181 21.76 -10.23 -24.31
C ILE A 181 22.76 -9.36 -23.53
N TYR A 182 23.85 -9.97 -23.03
CA TYR A 182 24.90 -9.25 -22.30
C TYR A 182 25.73 -8.32 -23.19
N GLN A 183 25.74 -8.52 -24.51
CA GLN A 183 26.37 -7.63 -25.47
C GLN A 183 25.46 -6.47 -25.93
N LEU A 184 24.17 -6.46 -25.58
CA LEU A 184 23.28 -5.35 -25.95
C LEU A 184 23.73 -4.03 -25.33
N ALA A 185 23.66 -2.93 -26.07
CA ALA A 185 23.89 -1.59 -25.54
C ALA A 185 22.55 -0.93 -25.15
N PRO A 186 22.48 -0.17 -24.05
CA PRO A 186 21.31 0.66 -23.75
C PRO A 186 21.09 1.70 -24.86
N SER A 187 19.84 1.82 -25.32
CA SER A 187 19.40 2.83 -26.29
C SER A 187 19.28 4.24 -25.71
N ALA A 188 19.31 4.35 -24.39
CA ALA A 188 19.28 5.59 -23.63
C ALA A 188 20.01 5.40 -22.29
N PRO A 189 20.51 6.48 -21.67
CA PRO A 189 21.13 6.37 -20.35
C PRO A 189 20.16 5.76 -19.31
N PRO A 190 20.63 4.83 -18.45
CA PRO A 190 19.78 4.24 -17.41
C PRO A 190 19.13 5.30 -16.52
N GLY A 191 17.86 5.11 -16.19
CA GLY A 191 17.01 6.02 -15.41
C GLY A 191 16.29 7.09 -16.23
N THR A 192 16.70 7.35 -17.48
CA THR A 192 16.19 8.51 -18.25
C THR A 192 14.95 8.23 -19.09
N ARG A 193 14.66 6.96 -19.39
CA ARG A 193 13.47 6.55 -20.17
C ARG A 193 12.81 5.32 -19.57
N PHE A 194 11.50 5.24 -19.73
CA PHE A 194 10.72 4.03 -19.49
C PHE A 194 10.52 3.27 -20.82
N THR A 195 11.01 2.03 -20.87
CA THR A 195 10.83 1.12 -22.01
C THR A 195 10.43 -0.24 -21.49
N TYR A 196 9.14 -0.59 -21.60
CA TYR A 196 8.66 -1.92 -21.23
C TYR A 196 9.48 -2.99 -21.97
N SER A 197 10.22 -3.80 -21.21
CA SER A 197 11.34 -4.61 -21.72
C SER A 197 11.33 -6.02 -21.17
N ASP A 198 11.27 -6.98 -22.09
CA ASP A 198 11.41 -8.40 -21.81
C ASP A 198 12.86 -8.75 -21.53
N VAL A 199 13.81 -8.08 -22.20
CA VAL A 199 15.25 -8.22 -21.94
C VAL A 199 15.57 -8.00 -20.46
N ASN A 200 14.99 -6.97 -19.84
CA ASN A 200 15.17 -6.73 -18.41
C ASN A 200 14.78 -7.92 -17.54
N TYR A 201 13.63 -8.53 -17.84
CA TYR A 201 13.11 -9.63 -17.02
C TYR A 201 13.78 -10.96 -17.33
N ILE A 202 14.33 -11.16 -18.53
CA ILE A 202 15.21 -12.30 -18.83
C ILE A 202 16.47 -12.20 -17.95
N VAL A 203 17.10 -11.03 -17.87
CA VAL A 203 18.28 -10.79 -17.02
C VAL A 203 17.93 -10.96 -15.54
N LEU A 204 16.76 -10.49 -15.09
CA LEU A 204 16.30 -10.73 -13.71
C LEU A 204 16.08 -12.22 -13.41
N GLY A 205 15.57 -12.99 -14.36
CA GLY A 205 15.45 -14.44 -14.23
C GLY A 205 16.81 -15.11 -14.00
N GLU A 206 17.80 -14.76 -14.81
CA GLU A 206 19.17 -15.27 -14.68
C GLU A 206 19.84 -14.84 -13.36
N LEU A 207 19.60 -13.59 -12.93
CA LEU A 207 20.06 -13.10 -11.63
C LEU A 207 19.49 -13.93 -10.48
N ILE A 208 18.20 -14.25 -10.52
CA ILE A 208 17.55 -15.09 -9.50
C ILE A 208 18.18 -16.48 -9.49
N GLU A 209 18.41 -17.10 -10.65
CA GLU A 209 19.06 -18.42 -10.74
C GLU A 209 20.47 -18.38 -10.13
N ARG A 210 21.24 -17.35 -10.45
CA ARG A 210 22.59 -17.15 -9.91
C ARG A 210 22.61 -17.00 -8.39
N LEU A 211 21.65 -16.26 -7.83
CA LEU A 211 21.53 -16.00 -6.39
C LEU A 211 20.96 -17.21 -5.62
N ALA A 212 20.02 -17.92 -6.23
CA ALA A 212 19.32 -19.05 -5.63
C ALA A 212 20.08 -20.38 -5.76
N GLY A 213 20.98 -20.48 -6.74
CA GLY A 213 21.65 -21.75 -7.10
C GLY A 213 20.70 -22.79 -7.69
N THR A 214 19.50 -22.39 -8.11
CA THR A 214 18.49 -23.27 -8.73
C THR A 214 17.74 -22.51 -9.82
N PRO A 215 17.23 -23.21 -10.85
CA PRO A 215 16.43 -22.61 -11.91
C PRO A 215 15.20 -21.82 -11.40
N LEU A 216 14.79 -20.78 -12.13
CA LEU A 216 13.70 -19.87 -11.72
C LEU A 216 12.39 -20.61 -11.44
N ASP A 217 12.04 -21.59 -12.29
CA ASP A 217 10.82 -22.38 -12.13
C ASP A 217 10.83 -23.21 -10.84
N GLN A 218 11.98 -23.81 -10.48
CA GLN A 218 12.15 -24.56 -9.23
C GLN A 218 12.11 -23.63 -8.01
N PHE A 219 12.76 -22.47 -8.10
CA PHE A 219 12.75 -21.49 -7.03
C PHE A 219 11.34 -20.94 -6.78
N ALA A 220 10.63 -20.52 -7.83
CA ALA A 220 9.26 -20.03 -7.73
C ALA A 220 8.32 -21.12 -7.21
N ARG A 221 8.47 -22.37 -7.67
CA ARG A 221 7.67 -23.51 -7.19
C ARG A 221 7.82 -23.70 -5.67
N ARG A 222 9.05 -23.80 -5.18
CA ARG A 222 9.33 -24.08 -3.76
C ARG A 222 8.99 -22.92 -2.83
N ASN A 223 9.16 -21.69 -3.30
CA ASN A 223 9.08 -20.51 -2.43
C ASN A 223 7.76 -19.73 -2.57
N ILE A 224 6.99 -19.95 -3.63
CA ILE A 224 5.73 -19.25 -3.90
C ILE A 224 4.59 -20.24 -4.08
N PHE A 225 4.72 -21.20 -5.01
CA PHE A 225 3.59 -22.00 -5.45
C PHE A 225 3.20 -23.08 -4.43
N GLU A 226 4.15 -23.89 -3.97
CA GLU A 226 3.90 -24.93 -2.95
C GLU A 226 3.44 -24.34 -1.61
N PRO A 227 4.04 -23.27 -1.05
CA PRO A 227 3.58 -22.70 0.21
C PRO A 227 2.13 -22.19 0.17
N LEU A 228 1.67 -21.71 -0.99
CA LEU A 228 0.32 -21.22 -1.24
C LEU A 228 -0.65 -22.30 -1.73
N GLY A 229 -0.17 -23.50 -2.03
CA GLY A 229 -0.98 -24.56 -2.62
C GLY A 229 -1.42 -24.29 -4.06
N LEU A 230 -0.63 -23.55 -4.85
CA LEU A 230 -0.89 -23.29 -6.28
C LEU A 230 -0.52 -24.50 -7.14
N THR A 231 -1.24 -25.60 -6.96
CA THR A 231 -0.91 -26.92 -7.57
C THR A 231 -0.98 -26.95 -9.09
N GLU A 232 -1.59 -25.92 -9.70
CA GLU A 232 -1.80 -25.80 -11.15
C GLU A 232 -1.09 -24.56 -11.72
N THR A 233 -0.16 -23.98 -10.96
CA THR A 233 0.70 -22.88 -11.42
C THR A 233 2.11 -23.42 -11.63
N CYS A 234 2.57 -23.44 -12.87
CA CYS A 234 3.88 -23.96 -13.20
C CYS A 234 4.42 -23.39 -14.52
N PHE A 235 5.72 -23.51 -14.71
CA PHE A 235 6.32 -23.47 -16.05
C PHE A 235 6.23 -24.87 -16.66
N ARG A 236 6.13 -24.96 -17.98
CA ARG A 236 6.13 -26.24 -18.73
C ARG A 236 5.13 -27.26 -18.17
N PRO A 237 3.81 -26.95 -18.17
CA PRO A 237 2.80 -27.91 -17.74
C PRO A 237 2.93 -29.22 -18.56
N SER A 238 2.59 -30.34 -17.92
CA SER A 238 2.70 -31.67 -18.55
C SER A 238 1.51 -32.57 -18.17
N GLY A 239 1.35 -33.66 -18.92
CA GLY A 239 0.26 -34.62 -18.73
C GLY A 239 -1.13 -33.96 -18.73
N LYS A 240 -1.99 -34.39 -17.80
CA LYS A 240 -3.37 -33.88 -17.67
C LYS A 240 -3.49 -32.37 -17.47
N LEU A 241 -2.45 -31.73 -16.92
CA LEU A 241 -2.44 -30.28 -16.74
C LEU A 241 -2.25 -29.56 -18.08
N ALA A 242 -1.35 -30.07 -18.93
CA ALA A 242 -1.15 -29.54 -20.29
C ALA A 242 -2.37 -29.76 -21.17
N GLU A 243 -3.05 -30.90 -21.07
CA GLU A 243 -4.28 -31.21 -21.83
C GLU A 243 -5.44 -30.22 -21.56
N ARG A 244 -5.42 -29.55 -20.40
CA ARG A 244 -6.39 -28.51 -20.03
C ARG A 244 -6.00 -27.11 -20.51
N ALA A 245 -4.83 -26.94 -21.11
CA ALA A 245 -4.36 -25.65 -21.57
C ALA A 245 -5.18 -25.15 -22.77
N ALA A 246 -5.52 -23.86 -22.74
CA ALA A 246 -6.06 -23.21 -23.91
C ALA A 246 -4.98 -23.13 -25.01
N PRO A 247 -5.22 -23.62 -26.23
CA PRO A 247 -4.29 -23.42 -27.35
C PRO A 247 -4.06 -21.94 -27.61
N THR A 248 -2.85 -21.58 -28.03
CA THR A 248 -2.50 -20.19 -28.35
C THR A 248 -2.39 -19.95 -29.84
N GLN A 249 -1.48 -20.64 -30.53
CA GLN A 249 -1.27 -20.54 -31.98
C GLN A 249 -0.84 -21.88 -32.56
N GLU A 250 -0.96 -22.00 -33.88
CA GLU A 250 -0.31 -23.06 -34.65
C GLU A 250 1.14 -22.64 -34.98
N HIS A 251 2.07 -23.57 -34.79
CA HIS A 251 3.48 -23.42 -35.12
C HIS A 251 3.92 -24.68 -35.85
N ASP A 252 4.43 -24.57 -37.09
CA ASP A 252 4.94 -25.71 -37.88
C ASP A 252 4.00 -26.94 -37.91
N GLY A 253 2.70 -26.72 -38.09
CA GLY A 253 1.69 -27.78 -38.17
C GLY A 253 1.24 -28.39 -36.83
N HIS A 254 1.73 -27.88 -35.69
CA HIS A 254 1.26 -28.27 -34.36
C HIS A 254 0.60 -27.09 -33.63
N TRP A 255 -0.45 -27.38 -32.86
CA TRP A 255 -1.04 -26.39 -31.96
C TRP A 255 -0.28 -26.35 -30.65
N MET A 256 0.17 -25.16 -30.27
CA MET A 256 0.85 -24.93 -28.99
C MET A 256 -0.16 -25.06 -27.85
N ILE A 257 -0.13 -26.20 -27.15
CA ILE A 257 -1.04 -26.56 -26.04
C ILE A 257 -0.18 -26.95 -24.84
N GLY A 258 -0.20 -26.13 -23.78
CA GLY A 258 0.70 -26.29 -22.64
C GLY A 258 2.14 -25.84 -22.93
N GLU A 259 2.35 -25.17 -24.07
CA GLU A 259 3.63 -24.63 -24.50
C GLU A 259 3.57 -23.11 -24.54
N VAL A 260 4.64 -22.46 -24.08
CA VAL A 260 4.70 -21.00 -24.00
C VAL A 260 4.62 -20.39 -25.40
N HIS A 261 3.70 -19.45 -25.58
CA HIS A 261 3.49 -18.72 -26.84
C HIS A 261 4.62 -17.76 -27.16
N ASP A 262 5.24 -17.14 -26.13
CA ASP A 262 6.34 -16.21 -26.34
C ASP A 262 7.54 -16.92 -27.01
N PRO A 263 7.97 -16.49 -28.21
CA PRO A 263 8.96 -17.22 -28.99
C PRO A 263 10.35 -17.20 -28.33
N ARG A 264 10.68 -16.17 -27.55
CA ARG A 264 11.97 -16.08 -26.84
C ARG A 264 11.99 -17.04 -25.68
N SER A 265 10.94 -17.06 -24.87
CA SER A 265 10.78 -18.00 -23.75
C SER A 265 10.72 -19.45 -24.26
N TYR A 266 10.07 -19.70 -25.41
CA TYR A 266 10.04 -21.01 -26.04
C TYR A 266 11.46 -21.48 -26.40
N LEU A 267 12.24 -20.65 -27.10
CA LEU A 267 13.63 -20.95 -27.46
C LEU A 267 14.59 -21.01 -26.27
N LEU A 268 14.24 -20.38 -25.14
CA LEU A 268 14.95 -20.52 -23.86
C LEU A 268 14.57 -21.80 -23.07
N GLY A 269 13.80 -22.71 -23.68
CA GLY A 269 13.40 -23.97 -23.08
C GLY A 269 12.19 -23.86 -22.16
N GLY A 270 11.34 -22.84 -22.34
CA GLY A 270 10.06 -22.68 -21.64
C GLY A 270 10.14 -21.98 -20.28
N VAL A 271 11.33 -21.59 -19.81
CA VAL A 271 11.53 -20.91 -18.52
C VAL A 271 12.34 -19.64 -18.71
N ALA A 272 11.68 -18.49 -18.60
CA ALA A 272 12.31 -17.18 -18.65
C ALA A 272 11.63 -16.22 -17.66
N GLY A 273 12.34 -15.17 -17.25
CA GLY A 273 11.77 -14.24 -16.27
C GLY A 273 10.65 -13.35 -16.82
N HIS A 274 10.51 -13.25 -18.14
CA HIS A 274 9.51 -12.40 -18.78
C HIS A 274 8.22 -13.12 -19.19
N ALA A 275 8.26 -14.44 -19.42
CA ALA A 275 7.16 -15.28 -19.89
C ALA A 275 7.38 -16.78 -19.56
N GLY A 276 6.36 -17.63 -19.77
CA GLY A 276 6.45 -19.08 -19.58
C GLY A 276 5.63 -19.65 -18.43
N LEU A 277 5.05 -18.79 -17.58
CA LEU A 277 4.19 -19.24 -16.48
C LEU A 277 2.78 -19.58 -16.99
N PHE A 278 2.26 -20.71 -16.53
CA PHE A 278 0.87 -21.14 -16.72
C PHE A 278 0.12 -21.11 -15.40
N SER A 279 -1.17 -20.80 -15.43
CA SER A 279 -2.04 -20.88 -14.24
C SER A 279 -3.53 -20.90 -14.60
N THR A 280 -4.35 -21.14 -13.58
CA THR A 280 -5.81 -21.03 -13.62
C THR A 280 -6.27 -19.75 -12.91
N ALA A 281 -7.51 -19.33 -13.16
CA ALA A 281 -8.07 -18.15 -12.50
C ALA A 281 -8.09 -18.30 -10.96
N ASP A 282 -8.36 -19.50 -10.46
CA ASP A 282 -8.40 -19.80 -9.02
C ASP A 282 -7.03 -19.66 -8.35
N ASN A 283 -5.97 -20.16 -8.97
CA ASN A 283 -4.63 -20.03 -8.41
C ASN A 283 -4.16 -18.57 -8.43
N LEU A 284 -4.52 -17.81 -9.47
CA LEU A 284 -4.26 -16.37 -9.47
C LEU A 284 -5.08 -15.63 -8.42
N ALA A 285 -6.30 -16.07 -8.11
CA ALA A 285 -7.09 -15.53 -7.02
C ALA A 285 -6.44 -15.79 -5.65
N ILE A 286 -5.82 -16.95 -5.44
CA ILE A 286 -5.03 -17.24 -4.23
C ILE A 286 -3.81 -16.32 -4.15
N TYR A 287 -3.06 -16.18 -5.25
CA TYR A 287 -1.92 -15.28 -5.31
C TYR A 287 -2.33 -13.81 -5.04
N ALA A 288 -3.43 -13.36 -5.63
CA ALA A 288 -3.97 -12.02 -5.42
C ALA A 288 -4.34 -11.79 -3.94
N GLN A 289 -4.99 -12.78 -3.30
CA GLN A 289 -5.31 -12.73 -1.88
C GLN A 289 -4.07 -12.76 -0.99
N MET A 290 -2.99 -13.43 -1.39
CA MET A 290 -1.72 -13.36 -0.68
C MET A 290 -1.15 -11.93 -0.70
N ILE A 291 -1.23 -11.25 -1.85
CA ILE A 291 -0.80 -9.84 -1.97
C ILE A 291 -1.71 -8.92 -1.13
N LEU A 292 -3.04 -9.02 -1.27
CA LEU A 292 -4.01 -8.24 -0.48
C LEU A 292 -3.86 -8.50 1.03
N GLY A 293 -3.59 -9.75 1.41
CA GLY A 293 -3.33 -10.21 2.78
C GLY A 293 -1.94 -9.85 3.33
N GLY A 294 -1.21 -8.93 2.70
CA GLY A 294 0.10 -8.48 3.19
C GLY A 294 1.15 -9.59 3.21
N GLY A 295 1.13 -10.45 2.21
CA GLY A 295 2.14 -11.48 1.97
C GLY A 295 1.79 -12.86 2.52
N ALA A 296 0.56 -13.05 3.03
CA ALA A 296 0.09 -14.30 3.59
C ALA A 296 -1.31 -14.66 3.10
N TYR A 297 -1.56 -15.97 2.97
CA TYR A 297 -2.88 -16.53 2.66
C TYR A 297 -3.09 -17.80 3.48
N LYS A 298 -4.25 -17.93 4.14
CA LYS A 298 -4.61 -19.07 5.01
C LYS A 298 -3.49 -19.50 5.97
N GLY A 299 -2.85 -18.53 6.64
CA GLY A 299 -1.78 -18.77 7.61
C GLY A 299 -0.41 -19.10 7.02
N ARG A 300 -0.28 -19.20 5.69
CA ARG A 300 0.99 -19.43 4.99
C ARG A 300 1.54 -18.11 4.47
N ARG A 301 2.78 -17.78 4.83
CA ARG A 301 3.45 -16.53 4.46
C ARG A 301 4.49 -16.77 3.38
N VAL A 302 4.43 -15.98 2.29
CA VAL A 302 5.42 -15.96 1.21
C VAL A 302 6.30 -14.71 1.29
N LEU A 303 5.71 -13.57 1.63
CA LEU A 303 6.41 -12.30 1.85
C LEU A 303 5.98 -11.70 3.20
N SER A 304 6.85 -10.91 3.83
CA SER A 304 6.43 -10.05 4.94
C SER A 304 5.50 -8.94 4.45
N PRO A 305 4.70 -8.33 5.36
CA PRO A 305 3.88 -7.19 4.99
C PRO A 305 4.69 -6.00 4.46
N LEU A 306 5.93 -5.82 4.94
CA LEU A 306 6.81 -4.77 4.46
C LEU A 306 7.32 -5.07 3.04
N ALA A 307 7.68 -6.31 2.71
CA ALA A 307 8.09 -6.63 1.36
C ALA A 307 6.96 -6.51 0.36
N VAL A 308 5.72 -6.89 0.71
CA VAL A 308 4.56 -6.63 -0.16
C VAL A 308 4.38 -5.12 -0.37
N ARG A 309 4.38 -4.32 0.71
CA ARG A 309 4.30 -2.86 0.58
C ARG A 309 5.42 -2.30 -0.30
N THR A 310 6.65 -2.76 -0.13
CA THR A 310 7.79 -2.33 -0.95
C THR A 310 7.63 -2.75 -2.41
N MET A 311 7.18 -3.98 -2.67
CA MET A 311 6.96 -4.52 -4.01
C MET A 311 5.90 -3.75 -4.77
N THR A 312 4.81 -3.37 -4.10
CA THR A 312 3.64 -2.72 -4.72
C THR A 312 3.63 -1.20 -4.59
N ALA A 313 4.61 -0.61 -3.89
CA ALA A 313 4.71 0.84 -3.74
C ALA A 313 4.90 1.53 -5.11
N PRO A 314 4.06 2.54 -5.45
CA PRO A 314 4.23 3.33 -6.66
C PRO A 314 5.57 4.06 -6.67
N ARG A 315 6.26 3.99 -7.80
CA ARG A 315 7.53 4.67 -8.06
C ARG A 315 7.44 5.44 -9.38
N PRO A 316 7.93 6.69 -9.42
CA PRO A 316 7.92 7.48 -10.63
C PRO A 316 8.86 6.87 -11.67
N VAL A 317 8.38 6.78 -12.89
CA VAL A 317 9.17 6.51 -14.09
C VAL A 317 8.84 7.57 -15.14
N PRO A 318 9.72 7.85 -16.12
CA PRO A 318 9.37 8.76 -17.20
C PRO A 318 8.06 8.34 -17.88
N GLY A 319 7.03 9.19 -17.83
CA GLY A 319 5.72 8.92 -18.42
C GLY A 319 4.74 8.13 -17.55
N GLY A 320 5.01 7.87 -16.27
CA GLY A 320 4.02 7.24 -15.40
C GLY A 320 4.51 6.74 -14.03
N LEU A 321 3.77 5.78 -13.48
CA LEU A 321 4.06 5.10 -12.21
C LEU A 321 4.15 3.59 -12.42
N ARG A 322 5.18 2.98 -11.83
CA ARG A 322 5.42 1.53 -11.81
C ARG A 322 5.65 1.07 -10.38
N ALA A 323 5.57 -0.23 -10.14
CA ALA A 323 6.11 -0.85 -8.93
C ALA A 323 6.97 -2.06 -9.33
N TYR A 324 7.57 -2.76 -8.38
CA TYR A 324 8.45 -3.90 -8.70
C TYR A 324 7.62 -5.07 -9.25
N GLY A 325 7.72 -5.32 -10.56
CA GLY A 325 6.89 -6.31 -11.25
C GLY A 325 5.61 -5.75 -11.85
N TRP A 326 5.11 -4.62 -11.36
CA TRP A 326 3.73 -4.19 -11.58
C TRP A 326 3.62 -2.86 -12.32
N ASP A 327 2.54 -2.75 -13.10
CA ASP A 327 2.09 -1.48 -13.68
C ASP A 327 1.12 -0.79 -12.72
N VAL A 328 1.26 0.53 -12.55
CA VAL A 328 0.41 1.32 -11.63
C VAL A 328 -0.35 2.39 -12.41
N HIS A 329 0.40 3.20 -13.18
CA HIS A 329 -0.18 4.26 -14.00
C HIS A 329 0.76 4.63 -15.15
N THR A 330 0.80 3.82 -16.19
CA THR A 330 1.49 4.10 -17.46
C THR A 330 0.52 3.98 -18.63
N SER A 331 1.00 4.18 -19.86
CA SER A 331 0.24 3.89 -21.08
C SER A 331 -0.24 2.43 -21.19
N PHE A 332 0.33 1.51 -20.39
CA PHE A 332 -0.07 0.11 -20.34
C PHE A 332 -1.23 -0.18 -19.35
N SER A 333 -1.65 0.80 -18.54
CA SER A 333 -2.63 0.60 -17.45
C SER A 333 -4.10 0.62 -17.90
N SER A 334 -4.39 0.48 -19.19
CA SER A 334 -5.79 0.53 -19.70
C SER A 334 -6.67 -0.59 -19.14
N ASN A 335 -6.08 -1.73 -18.75
CA ASN A 335 -6.78 -2.85 -18.12
C ASN A 335 -7.25 -2.55 -16.67
N ARG A 336 -6.83 -1.43 -16.07
CA ARG A 336 -7.41 -0.88 -14.83
C ARG A 336 -8.88 -0.47 -15.03
N GLY A 337 -9.27 -0.13 -16.25
CA GLY A 337 -10.51 0.58 -16.51
C GLY A 337 -10.49 2.01 -15.96
N GLU A 338 -11.67 2.60 -15.87
CA GLU A 338 -11.80 4.02 -15.50
C GLU A 338 -11.87 4.24 -13.98
N LEU A 339 -12.46 3.29 -13.24
CA LEU A 339 -12.90 3.52 -11.86
C LEU A 339 -11.93 3.03 -10.77
N PHE A 340 -11.14 1.99 -11.00
CA PHE A 340 -10.13 1.59 -10.01
C PHE A 340 -9.11 2.72 -9.79
N PRO A 341 -8.66 3.03 -8.56
CA PRO A 341 -7.86 4.23 -8.30
C PRO A 341 -6.53 4.29 -9.07
N LYS A 342 -6.24 5.43 -9.71
CA LYS A 342 -4.93 5.71 -10.31
C LYS A 342 -3.88 5.89 -9.22
N GLY A 343 -2.69 5.31 -9.40
CA GLY A 343 -1.57 5.53 -8.48
C GLY A 343 -1.61 4.70 -7.19
N GLU A 344 -2.65 3.90 -6.97
CA GLU A 344 -2.82 3.11 -5.74
C GLU A 344 -3.17 1.64 -6.03
N SER A 345 -4.02 1.42 -7.04
CA SER A 345 -4.23 0.10 -7.61
C SER A 345 -3.19 -0.21 -8.68
N PHE A 346 -2.91 -1.49 -8.89
CA PHE A 346 -1.84 -1.93 -9.76
C PHE A 346 -2.19 -3.25 -10.43
N GLY A 347 -1.52 -3.57 -11.53
CA GLY A 347 -1.76 -4.82 -12.24
C GLY A 347 -0.77 -5.07 -13.34
N HIS A 348 -1.08 -6.05 -14.17
CA HIS A 348 -0.27 -6.38 -15.34
C HIS A 348 -1.13 -7.08 -16.39
N THR A 349 -0.70 -7.02 -17.64
CA THR A 349 -1.30 -7.77 -18.76
C THR A 349 -0.35 -8.83 -19.30
N GLY A 350 -0.90 -9.86 -19.92
CA GLY A 350 -0.20 -10.85 -20.73
C GLY A 350 -0.61 -10.73 -22.19
N PHE A 351 0.34 -10.96 -23.11
CA PHE A 351 0.13 -10.84 -24.55
C PHE A 351 -0.96 -11.80 -25.05
N THR A 352 -1.07 -12.99 -24.46
CA THR A 352 -2.04 -14.04 -24.79
C THR A 352 -3.49 -13.66 -24.50
N GLY A 353 -3.75 -12.57 -23.77
CA GLY A 353 -5.12 -12.17 -23.43
C GLY A 353 -5.42 -12.15 -21.92
N THR A 354 -4.45 -12.53 -21.09
CA THR A 354 -4.56 -12.54 -19.62
C THR A 354 -4.31 -11.18 -18.96
N SER A 355 -4.91 -10.92 -17.81
CA SER A 355 -4.58 -9.78 -16.95
C SER A 355 -5.00 -10.04 -15.51
N ILE A 356 -4.27 -9.41 -14.60
CA ILE A 356 -4.62 -9.30 -13.18
C ILE A 356 -4.56 -7.82 -12.79
N TRP A 357 -5.56 -7.35 -12.05
CA TRP A 357 -5.58 -6.02 -11.45
C TRP A 357 -5.97 -6.13 -9.98
N ILE A 358 -5.23 -5.47 -9.09
CA ILE A 358 -5.38 -5.55 -7.64
C ILE A 358 -5.52 -4.12 -7.12
N ASP A 359 -6.57 -3.89 -6.34
CA ASP A 359 -6.80 -2.65 -5.62
C ASP A 359 -6.83 -2.92 -4.11
N PRO A 360 -5.73 -2.67 -3.39
CA PRO A 360 -5.68 -2.84 -1.95
C PRO A 360 -6.66 -1.96 -1.19
N ARG A 361 -7.08 -0.82 -1.76
CA ARG A 361 -8.03 0.07 -1.08
C ARG A 361 -9.40 -0.56 -0.97
N SER A 362 -9.97 -1.03 -2.07
CA SER A 362 -11.25 -1.74 -2.03
C SER A 362 -11.14 -3.20 -1.59
N ASP A 363 -9.95 -3.70 -1.29
CA ASP A 363 -9.66 -5.12 -1.04
C ASP A 363 -10.19 -6.02 -2.18
N THR A 364 -9.91 -5.61 -3.42
CA THR A 364 -10.43 -6.26 -4.63
C THR A 364 -9.30 -6.72 -5.54
N ALA A 365 -9.47 -7.88 -6.17
CA ALA A 365 -8.67 -8.29 -7.32
C ALA A 365 -9.56 -8.80 -8.44
N LEU A 366 -9.23 -8.39 -9.67
CA LEU A 366 -9.84 -8.85 -10.90
C LEU A 366 -8.83 -9.70 -11.68
N ILE A 367 -9.23 -10.93 -11.98
CA ILE A 367 -8.52 -11.85 -12.85
C ILE A 367 -9.35 -12.01 -14.13
N PHE A 368 -8.74 -11.73 -15.27
CA PHE A 368 -9.32 -11.94 -16.60
C PHE A 368 -8.36 -12.79 -17.40
N LEU A 369 -8.72 -14.04 -17.71
CA LEU A 369 -7.88 -14.96 -18.47
C LEU A 369 -8.55 -15.30 -19.79
N SER A 370 -7.88 -15.00 -20.91
CA SER A 370 -8.31 -15.37 -22.25
C SER A 370 -7.11 -15.84 -23.07
N ASN A 371 -7.39 -16.47 -24.20
CA ASN A 371 -6.42 -16.77 -25.26
C ASN A 371 -6.77 -15.98 -26.52
N ARG A 372 -6.75 -14.65 -26.44
CA ARG A 372 -7.09 -13.74 -27.56
C ARG A 372 -6.26 -13.95 -28.83
N VAL A 373 -5.09 -14.58 -28.70
CA VAL A 373 -4.24 -14.96 -29.84
C VAL A 373 -4.78 -16.17 -30.61
N HIS A 374 -5.73 -16.92 -30.03
CA HIS A 374 -6.31 -18.09 -30.69
C HIS A 374 -7.49 -17.71 -31.60
N PRO A 375 -7.64 -18.32 -32.79
CA PRO A 375 -6.71 -19.26 -33.44
C PRO A 375 -5.59 -18.59 -34.24
N GLY A 376 -5.77 -17.35 -34.70
CA GLY A 376 -4.92 -16.76 -35.76
C GLY A 376 -4.18 -15.47 -35.39
N GLY A 377 -4.03 -15.16 -34.10
CA GLY A 377 -3.28 -14.01 -33.58
C GLY A 377 -4.00 -12.66 -33.66
N LYS A 378 -5.22 -12.62 -34.22
CA LYS A 378 -5.93 -11.37 -34.59
C LYS A 378 -6.77 -10.74 -33.48
N GLY A 379 -7.08 -11.45 -32.40
CA GLY A 379 -7.93 -10.90 -31.33
C GLY A 379 -7.27 -9.71 -30.62
N ASP A 380 -8.09 -8.80 -30.11
CA ASP A 380 -7.67 -7.65 -29.30
C ASP A 380 -8.66 -7.45 -28.14
N VAL A 381 -8.14 -7.59 -26.91
CA VAL A 381 -8.92 -7.48 -25.67
C VAL A 381 -8.53 -6.25 -24.84
N LYS A 382 -7.75 -5.31 -25.39
CA LYS A 382 -7.29 -4.12 -24.63
C LYS A 382 -8.46 -3.32 -24.07
N ARG A 383 -9.42 -2.96 -24.93
CA ARG A 383 -10.64 -2.24 -24.54
C ARG A 383 -11.52 -3.08 -23.63
N LEU A 384 -11.70 -4.36 -23.98
CA LEU A 384 -12.54 -5.29 -23.22
C LEU A 384 -12.09 -5.43 -21.75
N ARG A 385 -10.80 -5.61 -21.49
CA ARG A 385 -10.26 -5.69 -20.12
C ARG A 385 -10.61 -4.44 -19.30
N GLY A 386 -10.45 -3.26 -19.88
CA GLY A 386 -10.79 -1.99 -19.22
C GLY A 386 -12.30 -1.84 -18.97
N GLN A 387 -13.14 -2.29 -19.90
CA GLN A 387 -14.60 -2.32 -19.72
C GLN A 387 -15.01 -3.27 -18.59
N VAL A 388 -14.48 -4.49 -18.57
CA VAL A 388 -14.71 -5.47 -17.49
C VAL A 388 -14.26 -4.89 -16.15
N ALA A 389 -13.06 -4.32 -16.08
CA ALA A 389 -12.55 -3.70 -14.86
C ALA A 389 -13.44 -2.54 -14.37
N THR A 390 -13.93 -1.72 -15.28
CA THR A 390 -14.87 -0.62 -14.96
C THR A 390 -16.18 -1.16 -14.41
N LEU A 391 -16.75 -2.20 -15.03
CA LEU A 391 -18.00 -2.84 -14.56
C LEU A 391 -17.83 -3.44 -13.16
N VAL A 392 -16.72 -4.15 -12.93
CA VAL A 392 -16.40 -4.72 -11.63
C VAL A 392 -16.24 -3.63 -10.59
N ALA A 393 -15.42 -2.60 -10.86
CA ALA A 393 -15.24 -1.49 -9.92
C ALA A 393 -16.55 -0.75 -9.61
N ALA A 394 -17.43 -0.55 -10.61
CA ALA A 394 -18.74 0.06 -10.43
C ALA A 394 -19.69 -0.77 -9.53
N SER A 395 -19.46 -2.08 -9.42
CA SER A 395 -20.27 -2.97 -8.59
C SER A 395 -19.84 -3.01 -7.11
N ILE A 396 -18.68 -2.43 -6.78
CA ILE A 396 -18.17 -2.34 -5.42
C ILE A 396 -18.90 -1.19 -4.71
N VAL A 397 -20.02 -1.51 -4.06
CA VAL A 397 -20.89 -0.53 -3.39
C VAL A 397 -20.46 -0.24 -1.94
N ASP A 398 -19.59 -1.08 -1.39
CA ASP A 398 -19.01 -1.00 -0.07
C ASP A 398 -17.55 -0.50 -0.09
N ALA A 399 -17.13 0.09 -1.22
CA ALA A 399 -15.82 0.70 -1.37
C ALA A 399 -15.56 1.62 -0.17
N PRO A 400 -14.40 1.51 0.49
CA PRO A 400 -14.14 2.29 1.69
C PRO A 400 -14.33 3.77 1.36
N ARG A 401 -15.25 4.42 2.09
CA ARG A 401 -15.34 5.88 2.11
C ARG A 401 -13.94 6.40 2.36
N ARG A 402 -13.52 7.49 1.69
CA ARG A 402 -12.22 8.15 1.90
C ARG A 402 -11.98 8.39 3.40
N SER A 403 -11.42 7.39 4.06
CA SER A 403 -10.76 7.43 5.35
C SER A 403 -9.38 6.91 5.01
N GLY A 404 -8.45 7.82 4.73
CA GLY A 404 -7.08 7.39 4.49
C GLY A 404 -6.62 6.60 5.70
N HIS A 405 -6.38 5.30 5.57
CA HIS A 405 -5.63 4.48 6.51
C HIS A 405 -5.19 3.16 5.87
N HIS A 406 -3.93 2.82 6.16
CA HIS A 406 -3.22 1.57 5.91
C HIS A 406 -3.71 0.45 6.88
N PRO A 407 -3.18 -0.81 6.81
CA PRO A 407 -3.89 -2.06 7.10
C PRO A 407 -4.40 -2.15 8.55
N PRO A 408 -5.35 -3.06 8.85
CA PRO A 408 -6.04 -3.08 10.13
C PRO A 408 -5.05 -3.27 11.29
N LEU A 409 -4.81 -2.18 12.00
CA LEU A 409 -4.46 -2.25 13.40
C LEU A 409 -5.71 -2.79 14.09
N THR A 410 -5.51 -3.87 14.84
CA THR A 410 -6.47 -4.50 15.76
C THR A 410 -7.59 -3.55 16.21
N THR A 411 -8.83 -3.92 15.91
CA THR A 411 -10.06 -3.21 16.25
C THR A 411 -10.15 -2.97 17.76
N TYR A 412 -9.67 -1.83 18.23
CA TYR A 412 -10.14 -1.25 19.47
C TYR A 412 -11.43 -0.49 19.16
N HIS A 413 -12.56 -1.08 19.56
CA HIS A 413 -13.92 -0.57 19.41
C HIS A 413 -14.22 0.63 20.34
N SER A 414 -13.42 1.69 20.29
CA SER A 414 -13.77 2.93 20.98
C SER A 414 -13.49 4.12 20.08
N PRO A 415 -14.49 4.99 19.81
CA PRO A 415 -14.25 6.21 19.07
C PRO A 415 -13.20 7.05 19.80
N THR A 416 -12.14 7.45 19.10
CA THR A 416 -11.12 8.34 19.64
C THR A 416 -11.76 9.68 20.00
N LEU A 417 -11.59 10.10 21.25
CA LEU A 417 -12.08 11.37 21.77
C LEU A 417 -10.95 12.40 21.71
N THR A 418 -11.23 13.64 21.27
CA THR A 418 -10.30 14.75 21.45
C THR A 418 -10.25 15.18 22.92
N GLY A 419 -9.23 15.94 23.30
CA GLY A 419 -9.09 16.43 24.67
C GLY A 419 -10.31 17.22 25.16
N ILE A 420 -10.99 17.98 24.28
CA ILE A 420 -12.22 18.68 24.63
C ILE A 420 -13.41 17.72 24.78
N ASP A 421 -13.54 16.69 23.95
CA ASP A 421 -14.57 15.66 24.11
C ASP A 421 -14.42 14.93 25.46
N VAL A 422 -13.18 14.60 25.84
CA VAL A 422 -12.87 13.97 27.13
C VAL A 422 -13.22 14.91 28.27
N LEU A 423 -12.79 16.17 28.19
CA LEU A 423 -13.02 17.15 29.24
C LEU A 423 -14.51 17.44 29.45
N ALA A 424 -15.28 17.58 28.36
CA ALA A 424 -16.72 17.77 28.42
C ALA A 424 -17.44 16.53 28.97
N LYS A 425 -17.03 15.32 28.55
CA LYS A 425 -17.56 14.06 29.09
C LYS A 425 -17.30 13.91 30.59
N GLU A 426 -16.17 14.41 31.08
CA GLU A 426 -15.82 14.46 32.51
C GLU A 426 -16.50 15.62 33.26
N GLY A 427 -17.43 16.35 32.63
CA GLY A 427 -18.10 17.51 33.23
C GLY A 427 -17.12 18.62 33.63
N PHE A 428 -16.02 18.77 32.87
CA PHE A 428 -14.95 19.74 33.11
C PHE A 428 -14.26 19.62 34.48
N ALA A 429 -14.34 18.45 35.14
CA ALA A 429 -13.84 18.23 36.49
C ALA A 429 -12.37 18.67 36.69
N ARG A 430 -11.51 18.50 35.67
CA ARG A 430 -10.08 18.87 35.72
C ARG A 430 -9.83 20.38 35.77
N LEU A 431 -10.82 21.20 35.43
CA LEU A 431 -10.77 22.67 35.43
C LEU A 431 -11.70 23.29 36.49
N LYS A 432 -12.35 22.48 37.34
CA LYS A 432 -13.25 22.99 38.37
C LYS A 432 -12.52 23.93 39.34
N GLY A 433 -13.11 25.11 39.57
CA GLY A 433 -12.57 26.20 40.39
C GLY A 433 -11.42 26.98 39.74
N ARG A 434 -11.03 26.66 38.50
CA ARG A 434 -9.89 27.30 37.84
C ARG A 434 -10.30 28.55 37.08
N ARG A 435 -9.39 29.52 37.09
CA ARG A 435 -9.48 30.75 36.30
C ARG A 435 -8.64 30.56 35.05
N ALA A 436 -9.31 30.18 33.97
CA ALA A 436 -8.67 29.69 32.75
C ALA A 436 -8.45 30.80 31.71
N GLY A 437 -7.30 30.76 31.05
CA GLY A 437 -7.10 31.37 29.74
C GLY A 437 -7.09 30.29 28.67
N LEU A 438 -7.70 30.52 27.51
CA LEU A 438 -7.75 29.55 26.42
C LEU A 438 -6.93 30.00 25.22
N VAL A 439 -5.95 29.19 24.84
CA VAL A 439 -5.21 29.32 23.58
C VAL A 439 -5.86 28.40 22.55
N THR A 440 -6.52 28.98 21.55
CA THR A 440 -7.30 28.22 20.57
C THR A 440 -7.44 28.98 19.25
N ASN A 441 -8.07 28.36 18.27
CA ASN A 441 -8.53 28.99 17.03
C ASN A 441 -9.79 28.25 16.52
N HIS A 442 -10.20 28.49 15.27
CA HIS A 442 -11.37 27.86 14.67
C HIS A 442 -11.37 26.33 14.63
N THR A 443 -10.21 25.69 14.81
CA THR A 443 -10.06 24.23 14.87
C THR A 443 -10.35 23.64 16.25
N GLY A 444 -10.38 24.46 17.30
CA GLY A 444 -10.75 24.07 18.66
C GLY A 444 -12.24 23.79 18.75
N ARG A 445 -12.63 22.56 18.40
CA ARG A 445 -14.02 22.07 18.40
C ARG A 445 -14.12 20.66 18.96
N ASP A 446 -15.28 20.35 19.55
CA ASP A 446 -15.68 18.99 19.90
C ASP A 446 -16.22 18.24 18.66
N ARG A 447 -16.58 16.96 18.85
CA ARG A 447 -17.10 16.14 17.75
C ARG A 447 -18.46 16.61 17.21
N GLU A 448 -19.23 17.34 18.02
CA GLU A 448 -20.50 17.95 17.60
C GLU A 448 -20.28 19.29 16.86
N GLY A 449 -19.03 19.73 16.71
CA GLY A 449 -18.66 20.95 16.01
C GLY A 449 -18.80 22.22 16.85
N ARG A 450 -19.09 22.11 18.14
CA ARG A 450 -19.16 23.24 19.08
C ARG A 450 -17.76 23.73 19.39
N SER A 451 -17.59 25.06 19.51
CA SER A 451 -16.28 25.64 19.81
C SER A 451 -15.88 25.37 21.26
N THR A 452 -14.60 25.09 21.49
CA THR A 452 -14.00 24.98 22.83
C THR A 452 -14.17 26.26 23.65
N ILE A 453 -14.22 27.42 22.98
CA ILE A 453 -14.53 28.71 23.63
C ILE A 453 -15.89 28.64 24.32
N ASP A 454 -16.91 28.25 23.56
CA ASP A 454 -18.30 28.22 24.01
C ASP A 454 -18.47 27.15 25.09
N LEU A 455 -17.88 25.97 24.90
CA LEU A 455 -17.91 24.87 25.86
C LEU A 455 -17.30 25.25 27.22
N LEU A 456 -16.16 25.94 27.23
CA LEU A 456 -15.51 26.37 28.48
C LEU A 456 -16.19 27.58 29.11
N TYR A 457 -16.80 28.46 28.32
CA TYR A 457 -17.56 29.60 28.82
C TYR A 457 -18.87 29.16 29.50
N GLU A 458 -19.54 28.15 28.95
CA GLU A 458 -20.78 27.58 29.46
C GLU A 458 -20.54 26.54 30.59
N ALA A 459 -19.30 26.10 30.78
CA ALA A 459 -18.94 25.07 31.77
C ALA A 459 -19.14 25.55 33.22
N GLN A 460 -20.02 24.88 33.96
CA GLN A 460 -20.22 25.16 35.38
C GLN A 460 -18.94 24.90 36.19
N GLY A 461 -18.52 25.90 36.96
CA GLY A 461 -17.35 25.81 37.82
C GLY A 461 -16.01 26.05 37.12
N VAL A 462 -16.00 26.45 35.85
CA VAL A 462 -14.81 27.00 35.18
C VAL A 462 -15.01 28.50 34.98
N THR A 463 -14.00 29.32 35.24
CA THR A 463 -14.06 30.76 34.95
C THR A 463 -13.12 31.08 33.80
N LEU A 464 -13.66 31.25 32.59
CA LEU A 464 -12.87 31.65 31.42
C LEU A 464 -12.64 33.16 31.42
N ILE A 465 -11.38 33.60 31.48
CA ILE A 465 -10.98 34.99 31.70
C ILE A 465 -10.56 35.71 30.42
N ALA A 466 -9.82 35.02 29.54
CA ALA A 466 -9.29 35.58 28.31
C ALA A 466 -9.03 34.51 27.26
N LEU A 467 -9.01 34.92 26.00
CA LEU A 467 -8.68 34.12 24.84
C LEU A 467 -7.35 34.56 24.27
N PHE A 468 -6.57 33.61 23.75
CA PHE A 468 -5.30 33.87 23.09
C PHE A 468 -5.34 33.24 21.70
N SER A 469 -5.21 34.07 20.66
CA SER A 469 -5.27 33.62 19.28
C SER A 469 -3.87 33.47 18.70
N PRO A 470 -3.54 32.33 18.07
CA PRO A 470 -2.39 32.24 17.17
C PRO A 470 -2.72 32.93 15.82
N GLU A 471 -2.03 32.55 14.74
CA GLU A 471 -2.32 32.97 13.37
C GLU A 471 -3.79 32.73 12.95
N HIS A 472 -4.29 33.54 12.01
CA HIS A 472 -5.63 33.48 11.39
C HIS A 472 -6.85 33.76 12.29
N GLY A 473 -6.65 34.25 13.51
CA GLY A 473 -7.71 34.74 14.38
C GLY A 473 -8.48 33.64 15.12
N ILE A 474 -9.17 34.02 16.20
CA ILE A 474 -9.76 33.06 17.14
C ILE A 474 -10.91 32.23 16.55
N ARG A 475 -11.67 32.79 15.59
CA ARG A 475 -12.76 32.11 14.87
C ARG A 475 -12.52 31.92 13.36
N GLY A 476 -11.30 32.18 12.87
CA GLY A 476 -10.88 31.83 11.50
C GLY A 476 -11.40 32.74 10.37
N ALA A 477 -11.91 33.94 10.69
CA ALA A 477 -12.51 34.86 9.73
C ALA A 477 -11.55 35.95 9.19
N VAL A 478 -10.26 35.92 9.55
CA VAL A 478 -9.31 37.00 9.28
C VAL A 478 -8.05 36.46 8.59
N GLU A 479 -7.79 36.94 7.37
CA GLU A 479 -6.60 36.58 6.58
C GLU A 479 -5.39 37.53 6.79
N GLU A 480 -5.52 38.54 7.66
CA GLU A 480 -4.47 39.55 7.95
C GLU A 480 -3.94 39.51 9.41
N LYS A 481 -3.07 40.48 9.78
CA LYS A 481 -2.51 40.66 11.13
C LYS A 481 -3.61 40.62 12.19
N VAL A 482 -3.59 39.59 13.03
CA VAL A 482 -4.53 39.45 14.16
C VAL A 482 -4.14 40.46 15.24
N ALA A 483 -5.00 41.45 15.50
CA ALA A 483 -4.86 42.39 16.61
C ALA A 483 -5.59 41.88 17.86
N ASP A 484 -5.32 42.50 19.01
CA ASP A 484 -6.12 42.29 20.22
C ASP A 484 -7.57 42.73 19.94
N ALA A 485 -8.55 41.97 20.43
CA ALA A 485 -9.97 42.16 20.12
C ALA A 485 -10.87 41.72 21.29
N ARG A 486 -12.18 41.64 21.06
CA ARG A 486 -13.13 40.98 21.96
C ARG A 486 -13.91 39.92 21.20
N ASP A 487 -14.16 38.79 21.82
CA ASP A 487 -15.00 37.75 21.23
C ASP A 487 -16.45 38.20 21.21
N GLU A 488 -17.07 38.16 20.02
CA GLU A 488 -18.41 38.71 19.80
C GLU A 488 -19.49 38.01 20.64
N LYS A 489 -19.33 36.71 20.91
CA LYS A 489 -20.31 35.91 21.63
C LYS A 489 -20.15 36.01 23.15
N THR A 490 -18.92 35.95 23.65
CA THR A 490 -18.63 35.88 25.10
C THR A 490 -18.24 37.23 25.72
N GLY A 491 -17.88 38.22 24.90
CA GLY A 491 -17.37 39.52 25.33
C GLY A 491 -15.95 39.50 25.91
N LEU A 492 -15.31 38.33 25.96
CA LEU A 492 -13.98 38.14 26.55
C LEU A 492 -12.89 38.83 25.72
N PRO A 493 -11.82 39.36 26.35
CA PRO A 493 -10.69 39.89 25.61
C PRO A 493 -9.96 38.76 24.85
N ILE A 494 -9.60 39.05 23.60
CA ILE A 494 -8.75 38.22 22.75
C ILE A 494 -7.39 38.90 22.65
N TYR A 495 -6.34 38.20 23.03
CA TYR A 495 -4.95 38.64 22.87
C TYR A 495 -4.29 37.90 21.72
N SER A 496 -3.70 38.64 20.78
CA SER A 496 -2.96 38.03 19.67
C SER A 496 -1.59 37.52 20.13
N LEU A 497 -1.28 36.28 19.75
CA LEU A 497 0.02 35.64 19.88
C LEU A 497 0.72 35.51 18.52
N TYR A 498 0.33 36.34 17.54
CA TYR A 498 0.92 36.40 16.22
C TYR A 498 1.42 37.81 15.90
N GLY A 499 2.55 37.92 15.22
CA GLY A 499 3.22 39.19 14.94
C GLY A 499 4.26 39.56 16.00
N THR A 500 4.14 40.75 16.60
CA THR A 500 5.11 41.30 17.57
C THR A 500 5.06 40.62 18.93
N ARG A 501 3.88 40.13 19.34
CA ARG A 501 3.67 39.33 20.55
C ARG A 501 3.50 37.87 20.15
N ARG A 502 4.33 36.96 20.68
CA ARG A 502 4.26 35.50 20.44
C ARG A 502 4.02 34.67 21.71
N LYS A 503 3.95 35.34 22.85
CA LYS A 503 3.83 34.80 24.20
C LYS A 503 2.85 35.64 25.01
N PRO A 504 2.05 35.05 25.91
CA PRO A 504 1.34 35.82 26.93
C PRO A 504 2.32 36.64 27.77
N THR A 505 1.91 37.86 28.14
CA THR A 505 2.66 38.75 29.05
C THR A 505 2.04 38.73 30.45
N PRO A 506 2.77 39.20 31.49
CA PRO A 506 2.22 39.31 32.84
C PRO A 506 0.87 40.05 32.91
N GLU A 507 0.70 41.10 32.11
CA GLU A 507 -0.52 41.89 32.04
C GLU A 507 -1.68 41.07 31.47
N THR A 508 -1.45 40.33 30.38
CA THR A 508 -2.48 39.49 29.74
C THR A 508 -2.82 38.24 30.57
N LEU A 509 -1.94 37.83 31.50
CA LEU A 509 -2.13 36.70 32.40
C LEU A 509 -2.76 37.10 33.74
N LYS A 510 -3.10 38.38 33.95
CA LYS A 510 -3.65 38.86 35.21
C LYS A 510 -4.94 38.12 35.58
N GLY A 511 -4.89 37.40 36.69
CA GLY A 511 -6.03 36.63 37.21
C GLY A 511 -6.28 35.30 36.51
N ILE A 512 -5.32 34.79 35.73
CA ILE A 512 -5.35 33.45 35.13
C ILE A 512 -4.41 32.53 35.91
N ASP A 513 -4.92 31.39 36.39
CA ASP A 513 -4.11 30.37 37.08
C ASP A 513 -3.83 29.12 36.22
N THR A 514 -4.58 28.96 35.13
CA THR A 514 -4.50 27.81 34.24
C THR A 514 -4.59 28.25 32.78
N LEU A 515 -3.63 27.86 31.95
CA LEU A 515 -3.71 27.99 30.50
C LEU A 515 -4.15 26.67 29.87
N VAL A 516 -5.21 26.72 29.07
CA VAL A 516 -5.71 25.60 28.28
C VAL A 516 -5.27 25.79 26.83
N TYR A 517 -4.64 24.79 26.22
CA TYR A 517 -4.26 24.80 24.82
C TYR A 517 -5.14 23.82 24.04
N ASP A 518 -5.82 24.31 23.00
CA ASP A 518 -6.65 23.48 22.14
C ASP A 518 -6.63 23.95 20.68
N ILE A 519 -5.71 23.38 19.90
CA ILE A 519 -5.54 23.68 18.47
C ILE A 519 -5.23 22.36 17.75
N GLN A 520 -5.87 22.12 16.60
CA GLN A 520 -5.49 21.05 15.69
C GLN A 520 -4.22 21.45 14.95
N ASP A 521 -3.11 20.81 15.30
CA ASP A 521 -1.85 20.95 14.57
C ASP A 521 -1.94 20.29 13.17
N ALA A 522 -1.05 20.69 12.26
CA ALA A 522 -0.92 20.14 10.90
C ALA A 522 -0.02 18.88 10.80
N GLY A 523 0.70 18.53 11.88
CA GLY A 523 1.67 17.44 11.93
C GLY A 523 3.03 17.77 11.29
N CYS A 524 3.25 19.04 10.94
CA CYS A 524 4.44 19.52 10.27
C CYS A 524 5.08 20.66 11.05
N ARG A 525 6.41 20.63 11.22
CA ARG A 525 7.11 21.55 12.13
C ARG A 525 6.99 23.03 11.78
N PHE A 526 6.70 23.35 10.51
CA PHE A 526 6.67 24.73 10.00
C PHE A 526 5.39 25.49 10.31
N TYR A 527 4.32 24.78 10.70
CA TYR A 527 3.11 25.42 11.20
C TYR A 527 3.35 25.92 12.62
N THR A 528 3.01 27.18 12.88
CA THR A 528 3.49 27.87 14.10
C THR A 528 2.73 27.46 15.36
N TYR A 529 1.67 26.66 15.25
CA TYR A 529 0.85 26.22 16.38
C TYR A 529 1.62 25.46 17.45
N ILE A 530 2.50 24.53 17.08
CA ILE A 530 3.34 23.81 18.04
C ILE A 530 4.43 24.70 18.64
N SER A 531 4.85 25.74 17.92
CA SER A 531 5.74 26.76 18.47
C SER A 531 5.02 27.63 19.51
N THR A 532 3.76 27.98 19.27
CA THR A 532 2.90 28.64 20.26
C THR A 532 2.76 27.80 21.54
N LEU A 533 2.57 26.48 21.40
CA LEU A 533 2.57 25.56 22.54
C LEU A 533 3.90 25.57 23.30
N GLY A 534 5.03 25.48 22.59
CA GLY A 534 6.36 25.54 23.20
C GLY A 534 6.61 26.83 23.99
N TYR A 535 6.23 27.96 23.41
CA TYR A 535 6.31 29.26 24.06
C TYR A 535 5.39 29.41 25.28
N LEU A 536 4.22 28.78 25.24
CA LEU A 536 3.31 28.75 26.39
C LEU A 536 3.89 27.95 27.55
N LEU A 537 4.54 26.82 27.28
CA LEU A 537 5.27 26.04 28.28
C LEU A 537 6.45 26.83 28.86
N GLU A 538 7.20 27.56 28.03
CA GLU A 538 8.28 28.44 28.52
C GLU A 538 7.75 29.51 29.49
N VAL A 539 6.63 30.17 29.16
CA VAL A 539 6.00 31.17 30.04
C VAL A 539 5.53 30.55 31.35
N ALA A 540 4.91 29.37 31.30
CA ALA A 540 4.45 28.68 32.50
C ALA A 540 5.62 28.29 33.43
N GLY A 541 6.71 27.75 32.88
CA GLY A 541 7.93 27.46 33.63
C GLY A 541 8.57 28.69 34.29
N GLN A 542 8.61 29.81 33.55
CA GLN A 542 9.17 31.08 34.01
C GLN A 542 8.26 31.85 34.97
N SER A 543 6.95 31.57 34.95
CA SER A 543 5.95 32.31 35.75
C SER A 543 6.23 32.29 37.25
N ARG A 544 6.91 31.25 37.76
CA ARG A 544 7.32 31.15 39.16
C ARG A 544 8.23 32.29 39.61
N GLY A 545 8.89 32.98 38.69
CA GLY A 545 9.76 34.12 39.00
C GLY A 545 9.02 35.45 39.20
N TRP A 546 7.75 35.56 38.79
CA TRP A 546 7.03 36.84 38.79
C TRP A 546 5.52 36.75 39.09
N MET A 547 4.94 35.55 39.14
CA MET A 547 3.59 35.29 39.65
C MET A 547 3.63 34.77 41.08
N THR A 548 2.62 35.13 41.87
CA THR A 548 2.45 34.62 43.25
C THR A 548 1.90 33.19 43.31
N HIS A 549 1.52 32.62 42.16
CA HIS A 549 1.02 31.26 42.03
C HIS A 549 1.65 30.57 40.81
N SER A 550 1.70 29.24 40.81
CA SER A 550 2.15 28.48 39.64
C SER A 550 1.11 28.55 38.52
N LEU A 551 1.56 28.81 37.29
CA LEU A 551 0.70 28.77 36.11
C LEU A 551 0.63 27.35 35.56
N ARG A 552 -0.54 26.72 35.66
CA ARG A 552 -0.76 25.35 35.16
C ARG A 552 -1.03 25.36 33.66
N VAL A 553 -0.41 24.45 32.90
CA VAL A 553 -0.76 24.21 31.49
C VAL A 553 -1.58 22.93 31.33
N VAL A 554 -2.68 23.01 30.60
CA VAL A 554 -3.53 21.87 30.22
C VAL A 554 -3.61 21.81 28.70
N VAL A 555 -3.08 20.74 28.10
CA VAL A 555 -3.18 20.51 26.65
C VAL A 555 -4.35 19.58 26.38
N LEU A 556 -5.34 20.08 25.62
CA LEU A 556 -6.43 19.26 25.10
C LEU A 556 -5.90 18.53 23.88
N ASP A 557 -5.41 17.32 24.11
CA ASP A 557 -4.69 16.56 23.09
C ASP A 557 -5.57 16.22 21.88
N ARG A 558 -4.97 16.20 20.71
CA ARG A 558 -5.65 15.93 19.44
C ARG A 558 -4.84 14.93 18.60
N PRO A 559 -5.51 14.03 17.87
CA PRO A 559 -4.84 13.17 16.91
C PRO A 559 -4.00 13.99 15.92
N ASN A 560 -2.82 13.51 15.60
CA ASN A 560 -2.00 14.08 14.55
C ASN A 560 -2.71 13.85 13.19
N PRO A 561 -3.03 14.89 12.40
CA PRO A 561 -3.92 14.76 11.24
C PRO A 561 -3.28 14.01 10.07
N ILE A 562 -1.95 13.85 10.09
CA ILE A 562 -1.20 13.06 9.12
C ILE A 562 -0.85 11.67 9.67
N GLY A 563 -1.66 11.16 10.59
CA GLY A 563 -1.72 9.75 10.99
C GLY A 563 -0.83 9.34 12.16
N GLY A 564 0.07 10.21 12.63
CA GLY A 564 0.85 9.97 13.86
C GLY A 564 1.83 8.78 13.85
N VAL A 565 2.14 8.21 12.67
CA VAL A 565 2.98 7.00 12.54
C VAL A 565 4.26 7.26 11.76
N ALA A 566 4.19 8.00 10.65
CA ALA A 566 5.35 8.27 9.82
C ALA A 566 6.12 9.51 10.31
N VAL A 567 7.45 9.40 10.27
CA VAL A 567 8.42 10.45 10.62
C VAL A 567 9.33 10.65 9.41
N GLU A 568 9.32 11.84 8.81
CA GLU A 568 9.90 12.07 7.48
C GLU A 568 10.52 13.47 7.33
N GLY A 569 11.51 13.57 6.43
CA GLY A 569 12.16 14.83 6.07
C GLY A 569 13.36 15.19 6.95
N PRO A 570 14.11 16.24 6.58
CA PRO A 570 15.32 16.64 7.28
C PRO A 570 15.02 17.10 8.72
N MET A 571 15.94 16.81 9.64
CA MET A 571 15.95 17.42 10.98
C MET A 571 16.25 18.92 10.90
N LEU A 572 15.92 19.66 11.97
CA LEU A 572 16.36 21.04 12.11
C LEU A 572 17.81 21.02 12.58
N ASP A 573 18.68 21.79 11.92
CA ASP A 573 20.05 21.95 12.37
C ASP A 573 20.09 22.68 13.72
N SER A 574 20.96 22.20 14.62
CA SER A 574 21.13 22.78 15.96
C SER A 574 21.45 24.28 15.89
N GLY A 575 20.81 25.08 16.74
CA GLY A 575 20.99 26.54 16.80
C GLY A 575 20.23 27.33 15.74
N ARG A 576 19.37 26.68 14.94
CA ARG A 576 18.52 27.31 13.91
C ARG A 576 17.05 27.39 14.32
N GLU A 577 16.76 27.25 15.61
CA GLU A 577 15.40 27.35 16.15
C GLU A 577 14.80 28.72 15.89
N SER A 578 13.52 28.72 15.51
CA SER A 578 12.77 29.92 15.18
C SER A 578 11.28 29.71 15.45
N PHE A 579 10.44 30.70 15.15
CA PHE A 579 9.00 30.56 15.36
C PHE A 579 8.34 29.51 14.45
N VAL A 580 8.95 29.18 13.31
CA VAL A 580 8.50 28.09 12.43
C VAL A 580 9.25 26.77 12.70
N ALA A 581 10.03 26.71 13.78
CA ALA A 581 10.79 25.53 14.16
C ALA A 581 11.25 25.65 15.63
N PHE A 582 10.30 25.52 16.56
CA PHE A 582 10.59 25.73 17.98
C PHE A 582 11.57 24.71 18.57
N HIS A 583 11.65 23.50 18.03
CA HIS A 583 12.48 22.44 18.57
C HIS A 583 13.03 21.56 17.45
N ALA A 584 14.07 20.77 17.75
CA ALA A 584 14.74 19.90 16.79
C ALA A 584 13.83 18.72 16.40
N LEU A 585 12.92 18.98 15.47
CA LEU A 585 11.96 18.02 14.93
C LEU A 585 12.23 17.80 13.44
N PRO A 586 11.96 16.59 12.90
CA PRO A 586 11.89 16.40 11.45
C PRO A 586 10.70 17.17 10.88
N VAL A 587 10.67 17.37 9.55
CA VAL A 587 9.58 18.11 8.89
C VAL A 587 8.22 17.53 9.26
N ARG A 588 8.08 16.20 9.18
CA ARG A 588 6.93 15.44 9.67
C ARG A 588 7.31 14.71 10.95
N HIS A 589 6.75 15.12 12.08
CA HIS A 589 7.18 14.65 13.41
C HIS A 589 6.41 13.44 13.96
N GLY A 590 5.21 13.14 13.45
CA GLY A 590 4.43 11.95 13.87
C GLY A 590 3.85 12.00 15.29
N LEU A 591 4.18 13.00 16.10
CA LEU A 591 3.65 13.15 17.47
C LEU A 591 2.34 13.94 17.53
N THR A 592 1.49 13.63 18.51
CA THR A 592 0.35 14.48 18.94
C THR A 592 0.83 15.75 19.64
N VAL A 593 -0.03 16.76 19.78
CA VAL A 593 0.32 17.99 20.49
C VAL A 593 0.58 17.75 21.99
N GLY A 594 -0.09 16.78 22.60
CA GLY A 594 0.15 16.37 23.99
C GLY A 594 1.50 15.69 24.18
N GLU A 595 1.91 14.83 23.24
CA GLU A 595 3.25 14.22 23.23
C GLU A 595 4.34 15.27 23.00
N LEU A 596 4.12 16.19 22.06
CA LEU A 596 5.02 17.32 21.83
C LEU A 596 5.17 18.20 23.07
N ALA A 597 4.09 18.47 23.80
CA ALA A 597 4.15 19.25 25.03
C ALA A 597 5.08 18.58 26.06
N ARG A 598 4.97 17.26 26.21
CA ARG A 598 5.83 16.49 27.12
C ARG A 598 7.28 16.48 26.65
N LEU A 599 7.51 16.29 25.35
CA LEU A 599 8.83 16.34 24.73
C LEU A 599 9.50 17.70 24.98
N PHE A 600 8.80 18.79 24.67
CA PHE A 600 9.33 20.15 24.86
C PHE A 600 9.62 20.44 26.33
N ASN A 601 8.71 20.08 27.24
CA ASN A 601 8.91 20.31 28.68
C ASN A 601 10.13 19.55 29.21
N ALA A 602 10.31 18.30 28.77
CA ALA A 602 11.41 17.45 29.20
C ALA A 602 12.76 17.87 28.60
N GLU A 603 12.85 17.99 27.27
CA GLU A 603 14.13 18.22 26.60
C GLU A 603 14.65 19.65 26.75
N ARG A 604 13.75 20.63 26.80
CA ARG A 604 14.11 22.03 27.07
C ARG A 604 14.12 22.37 28.57
N LYS A 605 13.80 21.40 29.45
CA LYS A 605 13.80 21.55 30.91
C LYS A 605 12.96 22.75 31.40
N LEU A 606 11.76 22.90 30.84
CA LEU A 606 10.94 24.09 31.05
C LEU A 606 10.32 24.14 32.45
N GLY A 607 10.04 22.99 33.07
CA GLY A 607 9.45 22.92 34.42
C GLY A 607 8.00 23.41 34.49
N ALA A 608 7.33 23.39 33.34
CA ALA A 608 5.94 23.80 33.14
C ALA A 608 4.94 22.78 33.66
#